data_AF-E8WSW2-F1
#
_entry.id   AF-E8WSW2-F1
#
_cell.length_a   1.000
_cell.length_b   1.000
_cell.length_c   1.000
_cell.angle_alpha   90.00
_cell.angle_beta   90.00
_cell.angle_gamma   90.00
#
_symmetry.space_group_name_H-M   'P 1'
#
loop_
_entity.id
_entity.type
_entity.pdbx_description
1 polymer ?
#
loop_
_entity_poly.entity_id
_entity_poly.type
_entity_poly.pdbx_seq_one_letter_code
_entity_poly.pdbx_strand_id
1 'polypeptide(L)'
;MKTIFSLDFEQLSEADQYFALARGYLDGSSVLCRALLDDAYAEQYSHTRVILYLCRHAVELFLKGAILKASGQQAKKSHNIVTLLDEYECLLPDQQFRFKTPFDLSTLPPIERTQYTAELHAFTGRYNATHDQRYRYPADNNGNDFPGYLDSFIPAMFLSELQELSTELLRVEPLIPLAAFRS
;
A
#
# COMPACT_ATOMS: atom_id res chain seq x y z
N MET A 1 3.71 -27.00 -19.68
CA MET A 1 4.00 -25.55 -19.62
C MET A 1 2.68 -24.84 -19.45
N LYS A 2 2.55 -23.96 -18.45
CA LYS A 2 1.36 -23.12 -18.27
C LYS A 2 1.64 -21.78 -18.95
N THR A 3 0.85 -21.40 -19.93
CA THR A 3 0.93 -20.09 -20.59
C THR A 3 -0.13 -19.18 -19.98
N ILE A 4 0.24 -17.93 -19.68
CA ILE A 4 -0.65 -16.89 -19.16
C ILE A 4 -0.68 -15.77 -20.21
N PHE A 5 -1.87 -15.35 -20.64
CA PHE A 5 -2.04 -14.35 -21.70
C PHE A 5 -2.49 -13.01 -21.11
N SER A 6 -2.01 -11.90 -21.65
CA SER A 6 -2.45 -10.54 -21.25
C SER A 6 -3.87 -10.21 -21.72
N LEU A 7 -4.39 -10.95 -22.71
CA LEU A 7 -5.69 -10.68 -23.31
C LEU A 7 -6.83 -10.68 -22.28
N ASP A 8 -6.80 -11.56 -21.29
CA ASP A 8 -7.80 -11.60 -20.22
C ASP A 8 -7.73 -10.35 -19.32
N PHE A 9 -6.53 -9.80 -19.13
CA PHE A 9 -6.31 -8.58 -18.36
C PHE A 9 -6.75 -7.34 -19.15
N GLU A 10 -6.49 -7.30 -20.45
CA GLU A 10 -6.85 -6.19 -21.35
C GLU A 10 -8.37 -6.02 -21.51
N GLN A 11 -9.16 -7.08 -21.30
CA GLN A 11 -10.62 -7.04 -21.35
C GLN A 11 -11.27 -6.42 -20.10
N LEU A 12 -10.52 -6.27 -19.01
CA LEU A 12 -11.01 -5.65 -17.78
C LEU A 12 -11.16 -4.14 -17.98
N SER A 13 -12.11 -3.54 -17.24
CA SER A 13 -12.14 -2.09 -17.12
C SER A 13 -10.82 -1.58 -16.52
N GLU A 14 -10.43 -0.34 -16.79
CA GLU A 14 -9.18 0.20 -16.27
C GLU A 14 -9.11 0.15 -14.73
N ALA A 15 -10.23 0.38 -14.04
CA ALA A 15 -10.30 0.22 -12.58
C ALA A 15 -10.08 -1.24 -12.15
N ASP A 16 -10.67 -2.20 -12.87
CA ASP A 16 -10.51 -3.62 -12.57
C ASP A 16 -9.09 -4.13 -12.89
N GLN A 17 -8.41 -3.52 -13.86
CA GLN A 17 -6.97 -3.74 -14.10
C GLN A 17 -6.14 -3.30 -12.89
N TYR A 18 -6.42 -2.12 -12.33
CA TYR A 18 -5.78 -1.66 -11.10
C TYR A 18 -6.02 -2.62 -9.93
N PHE A 19 -7.25 -3.09 -9.71
CA PHE A 19 -7.55 -4.06 -8.64
C PHE A 19 -6.88 -5.41 -8.86
N ALA A 20 -6.85 -5.90 -10.10
CA ALA A 20 -6.16 -7.14 -10.45
C ALA A 20 -4.65 -7.05 -10.17
N LEU A 21 -4.01 -5.94 -10.55
CA LEU A 21 -2.60 -5.71 -10.21
C LEU A 21 -2.40 -5.56 -8.71
N ALA A 22 -3.26 -4.81 -8.02
CA ALA A 22 -3.18 -4.64 -6.57
C ALA A 22 -3.17 -5.99 -5.84
N ARG A 23 -4.08 -6.90 -6.21
CA ARG A 23 -4.10 -8.27 -5.69
C ARG A 23 -2.81 -9.03 -6.01
N GLY A 24 -2.34 -8.97 -7.27
CA GLY A 24 -1.09 -9.64 -7.66
C GLY A 24 0.14 -9.16 -6.87
N TYR A 25 0.25 -7.86 -6.61
CA TYR A 25 1.34 -7.30 -5.79
C TYR A 25 1.20 -7.72 -4.31
N LEU A 26 -0.01 -7.73 -3.76
CA LEU A 26 -0.26 -8.14 -2.38
C LEU A 26 0.01 -9.64 -2.16
N ASP A 27 -0.39 -10.47 -3.14
CA ASP A 27 -0.10 -11.90 -3.17
C ASP A 27 1.42 -12.13 -3.23
N GLY A 28 2.13 -11.40 -4.10
CA GLY A 28 3.59 -11.45 -4.18
C GLY A 28 4.27 -11.09 -2.85
N SER A 29 3.81 -10.03 -2.20
CA SER A 29 4.27 -9.64 -0.86
C SER A 29 4.07 -10.78 0.15
N SER A 30 2.89 -11.40 0.13
CA SER A 30 2.52 -12.48 1.05
C SER A 30 3.32 -13.76 0.82
N VAL A 31 3.56 -14.11 -0.45
CA VAL A 31 4.40 -15.25 -0.83
C VAL A 31 5.83 -15.07 -0.36
N LEU A 32 6.44 -13.90 -0.60
CA LEU A 32 7.81 -13.63 -0.17
C LEU A 32 7.92 -13.55 1.36
N CYS A 33 6.92 -13.00 2.04
CA CYS A 33 6.90 -12.94 3.50
C CYS A 33 6.76 -14.33 4.13
N ARG A 34 5.95 -15.22 3.56
CA ARG A 34 5.86 -16.62 3.99
C ARG A 34 7.15 -17.40 3.69
N ALA A 35 7.73 -17.20 2.50
CA ALA A 35 9.01 -17.82 2.16
C ALA A 35 10.14 -17.38 3.11
N LEU A 36 10.10 -16.14 3.60
CA LEU A 36 11.05 -15.66 4.62
C LEU A 36 10.85 -16.38 5.97
N LEU A 37 9.61 -16.68 6.37
CA LEU A 37 9.31 -17.45 7.59
C LEU A 37 9.68 -18.93 7.48
N ASP A 38 9.61 -19.48 6.27
CA ASP A 38 9.88 -20.89 5.97
C ASP A 38 11.36 -21.15 5.61
N ASP A 39 12.26 -20.18 5.86
CA ASP A 39 13.69 -20.20 5.47
C ASP A 39 13.95 -20.43 3.96
N ALA A 40 12.93 -20.19 3.13
CA ALA A 40 12.95 -20.35 1.67
C ALA A 40 13.28 -19.03 0.93
N TYR A 41 13.57 -17.95 1.66
CA TYR A 41 13.95 -16.64 1.15
C TYR A 41 15.02 -16.02 2.05
N ALA A 42 15.95 -15.25 1.49
CA ALA A 42 17.10 -14.78 2.27
C ALA A 42 16.70 -13.72 3.32
N GLU A 43 17.16 -13.91 4.55
CA GLU A 43 16.98 -12.99 5.68
C GLU A 43 17.95 -11.81 5.61
N GLN A 44 17.77 -10.95 4.60
CA GLN A 44 18.53 -9.72 4.47
C GLN A 44 17.61 -8.52 4.47
N TYR A 45 18.12 -7.39 4.99
CA TYR A 45 17.37 -6.14 5.01
C TYR A 45 16.86 -5.73 3.61
N SER A 46 17.67 -5.91 2.56
CA SER A 46 17.26 -5.66 1.17
C SER A 46 16.03 -6.46 0.74
N HIS A 47 15.88 -7.69 1.22
CA HIS A 47 14.78 -8.59 0.89
C HIS A 47 13.48 -8.16 1.58
N THR A 48 13.57 -7.66 2.82
CA THR A 48 12.40 -7.08 3.52
C THR A 48 11.91 -5.80 2.84
N ARG A 49 12.81 -4.99 2.24
CA ARG A 49 12.42 -3.83 1.43
C ARG A 49 11.55 -4.22 0.24
N VAL A 50 11.86 -5.34 -0.42
CA VAL A 50 11.07 -5.85 -1.55
C VAL A 50 9.66 -6.20 -1.09
N ILE A 51 9.52 -6.94 0.02
CA ILE A 51 8.21 -7.30 0.59
C ILE A 51 7.39 -6.03 0.89
N LEU A 52 7.99 -5.07 1.60
CA LEU A 52 7.33 -3.80 1.95
C LEU A 52 6.94 -2.99 0.70
N TYR A 53 7.80 -2.96 -0.33
CA TYR A 53 7.51 -2.29 -1.59
C TYR A 53 6.29 -2.90 -2.30
N LEU A 54 6.22 -4.24 -2.39
CA LEU A 54 5.11 -4.93 -3.03
C LEU A 54 3.79 -4.62 -2.31
N CYS A 55 3.76 -4.71 -0.98
CA CYS A 55 2.60 -4.32 -0.19
C CYS A 55 2.20 -2.86 -0.40
N ARG A 56 3.16 -1.95 -0.37
CA ARG A 56 2.94 -0.52 -0.61
C ARG A 56 2.31 -0.30 -1.98
N HIS A 57 2.88 -0.92 -3.00
CA HIS A 57 2.41 -0.72 -4.36
C HIS A 57 1.02 -1.34 -4.59
N ALA A 58 0.70 -2.45 -3.93
CA ALA A 58 -0.65 -2.99 -3.90
C ALA A 58 -1.67 -1.97 -3.37
N VAL A 59 -1.37 -1.32 -2.23
CA VAL A 59 -2.22 -0.26 -1.66
C VAL A 59 -2.37 0.93 -2.61
N GLU A 60 -1.27 1.39 -3.22
CA GLU A 60 -1.31 2.48 -4.20
C GLU A 60 -2.24 2.15 -5.38
N LEU A 61 -2.10 0.97 -5.97
CA LEU A 61 -2.90 0.56 -7.12
C LEU A 61 -4.37 0.38 -6.75
N PHE A 62 -4.66 -0.18 -5.57
CA PHE A 62 -6.02 -0.29 -5.07
C PHE A 62 -6.69 1.08 -4.95
N LEU A 63 -6.00 2.05 -4.32
CA LEU A 63 -6.52 3.41 -4.16
C LEU A 63 -6.77 4.07 -5.53
N LYS A 64 -5.86 3.91 -6.48
CA LYS A 64 -6.02 4.44 -7.85
C LYS A 64 -7.23 3.84 -8.56
N GLY A 65 -7.39 2.51 -8.49
CA GLY A 65 -8.55 1.81 -9.05
C GLY A 65 -9.86 2.26 -8.39
N ALA A 66 -9.86 2.43 -7.07
CA ALA A 66 -11.01 2.88 -6.31
C ALA A 66 -11.44 4.31 -6.66
N ILE A 67 -10.49 5.24 -6.69
CA ILE A 67 -10.71 6.64 -7.09
C ILE A 67 -11.25 6.69 -8.52
N LEU A 68 -10.64 5.94 -9.44
CA LEU A 68 -11.08 5.85 -10.83
C LEU A 68 -12.51 5.32 -10.94
N LYS A 69 -12.83 4.23 -10.23
CA LYS A 69 -14.17 3.63 -10.25
C LYS A 69 -15.23 4.57 -9.69
N ALA A 70 -14.95 5.22 -8.56
CA ALA A 70 -15.91 6.08 -7.85
C ALA A 70 -16.12 7.44 -8.53
N SER A 71 -15.07 8.03 -9.11
CA SER A 71 -15.13 9.38 -9.70
C SER A 71 -15.24 9.40 -11.23
N GLY A 72 -14.86 8.31 -11.90
CA GLY A 72 -14.68 8.27 -13.35
C GLY A 72 -13.43 9.01 -13.84
N GLN A 73 -12.59 9.48 -12.92
CA GLN A 73 -11.37 10.26 -13.21
C GLN A 73 -10.14 9.55 -12.66
N GLN A 74 -9.03 9.69 -13.37
CA GLN A 74 -7.74 9.22 -12.87
C GLN A 74 -7.39 9.91 -11.55
N ALA A 75 -6.90 9.14 -10.60
CA ALA A 75 -6.35 9.69 -9.36
C ALA A 75 -5.23 10.69 -9.65
N LYS A 76 -4.94 11.57 -8.68
CA LYS A 76 -3.80 12.48 -8.78
C LYS A 76 -2.53 11.71 -9.19
N LYS A 77 -1.71 12.35 -10.04
CA LYS A 77 -0.39 11.84 -10.47
C LYS A 77 0.60 11.89 -9.30
N SER A 78 0.35 11.06 -8.30
CA SER A 78 1.12 10.91 -7.08
C SER A 78 1.30 9.44 -6.78
N HIS A 79 2.45 9.14 -6.18
CA HIS A 79 2.74 7.85 -5.58
C HIS A 79 2.62 7.92 -4.05
N ASN A 80 2.25 9.08 -3.49
CA ASN A 80 2.11 9.24 -2.06
C ASN A 80 0.80 8.59 -1.58
N ILE A 81 0.89 7.55 -0.74
CA ILE A 81 -0.27 6.83 -0.20
C ILE A 81 -1.19 7.76 0.59
N VAL A 82 -0.65 8.70 1.38
CA VAL A 82 -1.46 9.64 2.17
C VAL A 82 -2.29 10.51 1.25
N THR A 83 -1.69 11.08 0.20
CA THR A 83 -2.41 11.89 -0.80
C THR A 83 -3.53 11.10 -1.48
N LEU A 84 -3.31 9.81 -1.76
CA LEU A 84 -4.30 8.94 -2.38
C LEU A 84 -5.40 8.52 -1.37
N LEU A 85 -5.06 8.28 -0.11
CA LEU A 85 -6.02 8.02 0.95
C LEU A 85 -6.92 9.23 1.19
N ASP A 86 -6.36 10.44 1.27
CA ASP A 86 -7.14 11.67 1.44
C ASP A 86 -8.16 11.85 0.30
N GLU A 87 -7.74 11.57 -0.93
CA GLU A 87 -8.61 11.62 -2.12
C GLU A 87 -9.69 10.53 -2.08
N TYR A 88 -9.30 9.30 -1.72
CA TYR A 88 -10.20 8.17 -1.56
C TYR A 88 -11.27 8.43 -0.49
N GLU A 89 -10.87 8.90 0.70
CA GLU A 89 -11.78 9.17 1.82
C GLU A 89 -12.72 10.36 1.54
N CYS A 90 -12.27 11.34 0.74
CA CYS A 90 -13.12 12.43 0.28
C CYS A 90 -14.23 11.91 -0.66
N LEU A 91 -13.93 10.93 -1.52
CA LEU A 91 -14.89 10.33 -2.44
C LEU A 91 -15.80 9.29 -1.78
N LEU A 92 -15.27 8.55 -0.80
CA LEU A 92 -15.91 7.39 -0.17
C LEU A 92 -15.85 7.52 1.37
N PRO A 93 -16.55 8.50 1.97
CA PRO A 93 -16.41 8.81 3.40
C PRO A 93 -17.06 7.78 4.34
N ASP A 94 -18.01 6.99 3.81
CA ASP A 94 -18.79 6.05 4.61
C ASP A 94 -17.93 4.96 5.23
N GLN A 95 -18.31 4.52 6.42
CA GLN A 95 -17.55 3.56 7.21
C GLN A 95 -17.34 2.20 6.50
N GLN A 96 -18.27 1.82 5.61
CA GLN A 96 -18.15 0.59 4.82
C GLN A 96 -16.95 0.57 3.87
N PHE A 97 -16.47 1.74 3.45
CA PHE A 97 -15.33 1.89 2.54
C PHE A 97 -13.99 2.01 3.27
N ARG A 98 -13.99 2.16 4.59
CA ARG A 98 -12.75 2.30 5.36
C ARG A 98 -12.04 0.96 5.47
N PHE A 99 -10.71 1.00 5.38
CA PHE A 99 -9.81 -0.12 5.65
C PHE A 99 -8.51 0.44 6.25
N LYS A 100 -7.70 -0.41 6.90
CA LYS A 100 -6.41 -0.01 7.45
C LYS A 100 -5.28 -0.40 6.49
N THR A 101 -4.23 0.41 6.47
CA THR A 101 -2.99 0.07 5.76
C THR A 101 -1.89 -0.29 6.76
N PRO A 102 -0.97 -1.20 6.42
CA PRO A 102 0.20 -1.52 7.26
C PRO A 102 1.16 -0.33 7.47
N PHE A 103 0.91 0.80 6.82
CA PHE A 103 1.73 2.00 6.87
C PHE A 103 1.09 3.12 7.70
N ASP A 104 -0.07 2.86 8.31
CA ASP A 104 -0.75 3.81 9.15
C ASP A 104 -0.08 3.92 10.53
N LEU A 105 0.88 4.84 10.61
CA LEU A 105 1.59 5.19 11.84
C LEU A 105 0.67 5.87 12.88
N SER A 106 -0.57 6.23 12.52
CA SER A 106 -1.58 6.76 13.45
C SER A 106 -2.14 5.70 14.39
N THR A 107 -1.63 4.47 14.35
CA THR A 107 -1.96 3.35 15.25
C THR A 107 -0.86 3.01 16.28
N LEU A 108 0.32 3.65 16.22
CA LEU A 108 1.42 3.42 17.18
C LEU A 108 1.00 3.73 18.64
N PRO A 109 1.44 2.97 19.66
CA PRO A 109 0.99 3.17 21.04
C PRO A 109 1.27 4.59 21.57
N PRO A 110 0.41 5.16 22.45
CA PRO A 110 0.55 6.53 22.95
C PRO A 110 1.88 6.86 23.62
N ILE A 111 2.55 5.88 24.25
CA ILE A 111 3.88 6.05 24.87
C ILE A 111 4.96 6.44 23.84
N GLU A 112 4.83 6.01 22.59
CA GLU A 112 5.72 6.42 21.49
C GLU A 112 5.32 7.80 20.92
N ARG A 113 4.06 8.22 21.08
CA ARG A 113 3.56 9.52 20.60
C ARG A 113 3.82 10.69 21.55
N THR A 114 3.83 10.46 22.86
CA THR A 114 3.83 11.52 23.86
C THR A 114 5.21 12.13 24.12
N GLN A 115 6.31 11.47 23.77
CA GLN A 115 7.66 12.05 23.94
C GLN A 115 8.12 12.94 22.77
N TYR A 116 7.41 12.97 21.64
CA TYR A 116 7.92 13.58 20.41
C TYR A 116 6.83 14.24 19.54
N THR A 117 5.85 14.95 20.07
CA THR A 117 4.66 15.35 19.27
C THR A 117 4.94 16.20 18.02
N ALA A 118 5.96 17.07 18.02
CA ALA A 118 6.38 17.80 16.81
C ALA A 118 7.37 17.01 15.94
N GLU A 119 8.32 16.31 16.56
CA GLU A 119 9.33 15.52 15.87
C GLU A 119 8.75 14.27 15.20
N LEU A 120 7.74 13.65 15.81
CA LEU A 120 6.97 12.52 15.30
C LEU A 120 6.03 12.96 14.16
N HIS A 121 5.45 14.16 14.23
CA HIS A 121 4.72 14.74 13.09
C HIS A 121 5.64 15.08 11.92
N ALA A 122 6.80 15.70 12.19
CA ALA A 122 7.82 15.95 11.18
C ALA A 122 8.44 14.64 10.65
N PHE A 123 8.54 13.61 11.48
CA PHE A 123 9.01 12.27 11.12
C PHE A 123 7.99 11.55 10.25
N THR A 124 6.72 11.46 10.66
CA THR A 124 5.63 10.85 9.88
C THR A 124 5.43 11.57 8.55
N GLY A 125 5.49 12.91 8.53
CA GLY A 125 5.47 13.69 7.29
C GLY A 125 6.62 13.33 6.35
N ARG A 126 7.86 13.27 6.85
CA ARG A 126 9.04 12.89 6.05
C ARG A 126 9.04 11.42 5.64
N TYR A 127 8.58 10.54 6.51
CA TYR A 127 8.43 9.10 6.28
C TYR A 127 7.44 8.87 5.14
N ASN A 128 6.25 9.47 5.23
CA ASN A 128 5.20 9.36 4.22
C ASN A 128 5.61 9.98 2.89
N ALA A 129 6.34 11.11 2.92
CA ALA A 129 6.82 11.79 1.71
C ALA A 129 7.87 10.98 0.93
N THR A 130 8.63 10.12 1.60
CA THR A 130 9.71 9.33 0.99
C THR A 130 9.38 7.85 0.88
N HIS A 131 8.17 7.44 1.28
CA HIS A 131 7.75 6.05 1.40
C HIS A 131 7.87 5.26 0.09
N ASP A 132 7.64 5.90 -1.06
CA ASP A 132 7.83 5.28 -2.36
C ASP A 132 9.30 5.08 -2.73
N GLN A 133 10.21 5.93 -2.27
CA GLN A 133 11.65 5.85 -2.56
C GLN A 133 12.37 4.92 -1.59
N ARG A 134 11.99 4.97 -0.31
CA ARG A 134 12.60 4.27 0.81
C ARG A 134 12.79 2.79 0.58
N TYR A 135 11.83 2.13 -0.05
CA TYR A 135 11.88 0.68 -0.28
C TYR A 135 12.67 0.28 -1.52
N ARG A 136 13.01 1.24 -2.39
CA ARG A 136 13.67 0.99 -3.68
C ARG A 136 15.11 1.45 -3.72
N TYR A 137 15.42 2.52 -3.00
CA TYR A 137 16.70 3.19 -3.07
C TYR A 137 17.37 3.24 -1.70
N PRO A 138 18.72 3.29 -1.65
CA PRO A 138 19.46 3.47 -0.41
C PRO A 138 19.38 4.90 0.15
N ALA A 139 19.07 5.88 -0.70
CA ALA A 139 18.98 7.31 -0.36
C ALA A 139 17.83 7.98 -1.12
N ASP A 140 17.43 9.18 -0.66
CA ASP A 140 16.46 10.03 -1.36
C ASP A 140 17.02 10.59 -2.69
N ASN A 141 16.18 11.29 -3.45
CA ASN A 141 16.60 11.91 -4.71
C ASN A 141 17.72 12.97 -4.58
N ASN A 142 18.00 13.44 -3.36
CA ASN A 142 19.06 14.40 -3.07
C ASN A 142 20.32 13.70 -2.52
N GLY A 143 20.33 12.37 -2.42
CA GLY A 143 21.43 11.59 -1.85
C GLY A 143 21.47 11.59 -0.32
N ASN A 144 20.41 12.05 0.36
CA ASN A 144 20.32 11.99 1.81
C ASN A 144 19.80 10.63 2.28
N ASP A 145 20.26 10.19 3.44
CA ASP A 145 19.70 9.03 4.12
C ASP A 145 18.23 9.25 4.51
N PHE A 146 17.44 8.19 4.48
CA PHE A 146 16.07 8.26 4.95
C PHE A 146 16.02 8.43 6.48
N PRO A 147 15.21 9.37 7.01
CA PRO A 147 15.14 9.61 8.45
C PRO A 147 14.48 8.43 9.18
N GLY A 148 15.12 7.86 10.19
CA GLY A 148 14.56 6.80 11.06
C GLY A 148 15.54 5.66 11.32
N TYR A 149 15.91 5.46 12.58
CA TYR A 149 17.04 4.62 12.99
C TYR A 149 16.72 3.12 13.21
N LEU A 150 15.47 2.68 13.07
CA LEU A 150 15.07 1.30 13.40
C LEU A 150 13.92 0.83 12.49
N ASP A 151 14.19 0.61 11.21
CA ASP A 151 13.28 -0.16 10.34
C ASP A 151 13.39 -1.66 10.71
N SER A 152 12.85 -2.05 11.86
CA SER A 152 12.71 -3.46 12.22
C SER A 152 11.57 -4.07 11.41
N PHE A 153 11.79 -5.26 10.85
CA PHE A 153 10.79 -6.03 10.13
C PHE A 153 10.57 -7.35 10.84
N ILE A 154 9.36 -7.60 11.32
CA ILE A 154 8.99 -8.85 11.99
C ILE A 154 8.09 -9.63 11.03
N PRO A 155 8.60 -10.66 10.33
CA PRO A 155 7.87 -11.32 9.25
C PRO A 155 6.52 -11.88 9.68
N ALA A 156 6.45 -12.49 10.88
CA ALA A 156 5.20 -13.05 11.40
C ALA A 156 4.11 -11.98 11.63
N MET A 157 4.49 -10.81 12.14
CA MET A 157 3.55 -9.70 12.35
C MET A 157 3.12 -9.12 11.00
N PHE A 158 4.08 -8.87 10.11
CA PHE A 158 3.78 -8.30 8.80
C PHE A 158 2.92 -9.24 7.94
N LEU A 159 3.11 -10.56 8.04
CA LEU A 159 2.25 -11.53 7.36
C LEU A 159 0.80 -11.44 7.86
N SER A 160 0.57 -11.22 9.16
CA SER A 160 -0.77 -10.99 9.71
C SER A 160 -1.38 -9.72 9.12
N GLU A 161 -0.62 -8.62 9.06
CA GLU A 161 -1.07 -7.36 8.46
C GLU A 161 -1.41 -7.50 6.97
N LEU A 162 -0.65 -8.30 6.21
CA LEU A 162 -0.93 -8.61 4.81
C LEU A 162 -2.25 -9.39 4.65
N GLN A 163 -2.52 -10.34 5.54
CA GLN A 163 -3.75 -11.14 5.53
C GLN A 163 -4.99 -10.29 5.88
N GLU A 164 -4.85 -9.41 6.87
CA GLU A 164 -5.89 -8.45 7.24
C GLU A 164 -6.16 -7.48 6.08
N LEU A 165 -5.12 -6.90 5.49
CA LEU A 165 -5.24 -6.02 4.33
C LEU A 165 -5.94 -6.73 3.17
N SER A 166 -5.53 -7.96 2.83
CA SER A 166 -6.15 -8.75 1.76
C SER A 166 -7.65 -8.95 1.99
N THR A 167 -8.03 -9.30 3.22
CA THR A 167 -9.43 -9.47 3.62
C THR A 167 -10.22 -8.18 3.46
N GLU A 168 -9.65 -7.06 3.90
CA GLU A 168 -10.29 -5.75 3.82
C GLU A 168 -10.44 -5.25 2.38
N LEU A 169 -9.42 -5.40 1.54
CA LEU A 169 -9.51 -5.00 0.13
C LEU A 169 -10.58 -5.81 -0.61
N LEU A 170 -10.64 -7.13 -0.38
CA LEU A 170 -11.69 -8.00 -0.94
C LEU A 170 -13.09 -7.64 -0.45
N ARG A 171 -13.21 -7.16 0.79
CA ARG A 171 -14.47 -6.68 1.36
C ARG A 171 -14.91 -5.36 0.73
N VAL A 172 -13.99 -4.43 0.55
CA VAL A 172 -14.28 -3.04 0.13
C VAL A 172 -14.49 -2.94 -1.39
N GLU A 173 -13.65 -3.59 -2.20
CA GLU A 173 -13.68 -3.52 -3.67
C GLU A 173 -15.08 -3.65 -4.30
N PRO A 174 -15.90 -4.67 -3.95
CA PRO A 174 -17.23 -4.83 -4.56
C PRO A 174 -18.23 -3.76 -4.15
N LEU A 175 -17.99 -3.05 -3.04
CA LEU A 175 -18.87 -2.00 -2.55
C LEU A 175 -18.66 -0.67 -3.30
N ILE A 176 -17.49 -0.47 -3.90
CA ILE A 176 -17.12 0.80 -4.54
C ILE A 176 -18.10 1.08 -5.68
N PRO A 177 -18.86 2.18 -5.63
CA PRO A 177 -19.84 2.51 -6.66
C PRO A 177 -19.13 2.84 -7.97
N LEU A 178 -19.76 2.48 -9.09
CA LEU A 178 -19.36 3.01 -10.39
C LEU A 178 -19.81 4.47 -10.47
N ALA A 179 -18.94 5.35 -10.95
CA ALA A 179 -19.27 6.74 -11.19
C ALA A 179 -20.58 6.85 -11.99
N ALA A 180 -21.58 7.48 -11.40
CA ALA A 180 -22.80 7.80 -12.14
C ALA A 180 -22.41 8.72 -13.30
N PHE A 181 -22.87 8.40 -14.51
CA PHE A 181 -22.78 9.32 -15.65
C PHE A 181 -23.43 10.63 -15.22
N ARG A 182 -22.62 11.65 -14.92
CA ARG A 182 -23.11 13.01 -14.76
C ARG A 182 -23.46 13.49 -16.17
N SER A 183 -24.72 13.29 -16.55
CA SER A 183 -25.35 13.88 -17.75
C SER A 183 -25.35 15.40 -17.67
#